data_AF-A0AAD7FPI7-F1
#
_entry.id   AF-A0AAD7FPI7-F1
#
_cell.length_a   1.000
_cell.length_b   1.000
_cell.length_c   1.000
_cell.angle_alpha   90.00
_cell.angle_beta   90.00
_cell.angle_gamma   90.00
#
_symmetry.space_group_name_H-M   'P 1'
#
loop_
_entity.id
_entity.type
_entity.pdbx_description
1 polymer ?
#
loop_
_entity_poly.entity_id
_entity_poly.type
_entity_poly.pdbx_seq_one_letter_code
_entity_poly.pdbx_strand_id
1 'polypeptide(L)'
;MSLNQAPAARRGRSSHPAPTAARPTRAADEITREVLSLAITFYRCFLSARDAFPDQATEMSFVKEAWDTACYNRNVDIELTPTLSKLMTNRGSHLRGELKTKIKPMVELMFGFKSGQNKKTIKANRDLTEKLKDDLTFTFKDIAARKGIYRNPLFQKAVNAMWFVNTRDEAVTQPQMFNPFPLPGFALVITVTEHLIDEWATGIRSDIPFTAHDYRDLYQTHINALRRFEEKTEKYGILDNILVRLHNIGRFHSGAQPITHHAPQPAITDATIAAAILEYQEDEETET
;
A
#
# COMPACT_ATOMS: atom_id res chain seq x y z
N MET A 1 -4.76 -93.61 -29.04
CA MET A 1 -5.94 -92.73 -28.88
C MET A 1 -5.96 -92.24 -27.44
N SER A 2 -6.33 -90.97 -27.25
CA SER A 2 -6.44 -90.23 -25.98
C SER A 2 -5.15 -89.77 -25.30
N LEU A 3 -4.89 -88.46 -25.38
CA LEU A 3 -5.05 -87.49 -24.28
C LEU A 3 -4.52 -86.13 -24.76
N ASN A 4 -5.37 -85.09 -24.81
CA ASN A 4 -4.91 -83.71 -25.08
C ASN A 4 -5.53 -82.70 -24.11
N GLN A 5 -4.66 -82.21 -23.24
CA GLN A 5 -4.42 -80.87 -22.68
C GLN A 5 -5.58 -79.95 -22.23
N ALA A 6 -5.40 -79.44 -21.00
CA ALA A 6 -6.18 -78.43 -20.29
C ALA A 6 -5.86 -76.98 -20.74
N PRO A 7 -6.76 -76.00 -20.48
CA PRO A 7 -6.58 -74.62 -20.94
C PRO A 7 -5.86 -73.71 -19.92
N ALA A 8 -5.10 -72.75 -20.45
CA ALA A 8 -4.37 -71.73 -19.70
C ALA A 8 -5.28 -70.55 -19.28
N ALA A 9 -5.16 -70.15 -18.01
CA ALA A 9 -5.89 -69.03 -17.41
C ALA A 9 -5.35 -67.67 -17.88
N ARG A 10 -6.25 -66.78 -18.32
CA ARG A 10 -5.97 -65.40 -18.76
C ARG A 10 -6.17 -64.44 -17.57
N ARG A 11 -5.09 -63.87 -17.04
CA ARG A 11 -5.16 -62.79 -16.03
C ARG A 11 -5.60 -61.48 -16.69
N GLY A 12 -6.80 -61.03 -16.37
CA GLY A 12 -7.31 -59.70 -16.72
C GLY A 12 -6.59 -58.60 -15.93
N ARG A 13 -6.05 -57.61 -16.62
CA ARG A 13 -5.43 -56.41 -16.05
C ARG A 13 -6.53 -55.34 -15.98
N SER A 14 -7.08 -55.07 -14.79
CA SER A 14 -8.02 -53.98 -14.58
C SER A 14 -7.26 -52.65 -14.56
N SER A 15 -7.28 -51.92 -15.67
CA SER A 15 -6.85 -50.53 -15.72
C SER A 15 -7.99 -49.64 -15.22
N HIS A 16 -7.97 -49.26 -13.95
CA HIS A 16 -8.74 -48.11 -13.48
C HIS A 16 -8.12 -46.84 -14.10
N PRO A 17 -8.89 -45.98 -14.80
CA PRO A 17 -8.38 -44.68 -15.19
C PRO A 17 -8.23 -43.81 -13.95
N ALA A 18 -7.08 -43.15 -13.83
CA ALA A 18 -6.85 -42.12 -12.82
C ALA A 18 -7.93 -41.01 -12.97
N PRO A 19 -8.39 -40.40 -11.86
CA PRO A 19 -9.36 -39.34 -11.92
C PRO A 19 -8.77 -38.17 -12.70
N THR A 20 -9.39 -37.88 -13.84
CA THR A 20 -9.06 -36.73 -14.68
C THR A 20 -9.43 -35.49 -13.89
N ALA A 21 -8.46 -34.60 -13.63
CA ALA A 21 -8.71 -33.33 -12.98
C ALA A 21 -9.83 -32.60 -13.72
N ALA A 22 -10.98 -32.45 -13.05
CA ALA A 22 -12.13 -31.76 -13.62
C ALA A 22 -11.72 -30.33 -13.95
N ARG A 23 -12.11 -29.87 -15.15
CA ARG A 23 -11.90 -28.49 -15.58
C ARG A 23 -12.61 -27.57 -14.57
N PRO A 24 -11.97 -26.50 -14.06
CA PRO A 24 -12.61 -25.58 -13.13
C PRO A 24 -13.95 -25.08 -13.68
N THR A 25 -14.98 -25.03 -12.84
CA THR A 25 -16.28 -24.49 -13.24
C THR A 25 -16.17 -22.97 -13.37
N ARG A 26 -16.95 -22.37 -14.26
CA ARG A 26 -16.96 -20.90 -14.47
C ARG A 26 -17.18 -20.11 -13.17
N ALA A 27 -17.96 -20.66 -12.24
CA ALA A 27 -18.21 -20.07 -10.93
C ALA A 27 -16.96 -20.11 -10.02
N ALA A 28 -16.21 -21.22 -10.01
CA ALA A 28 -14.95 -21.30 -9.26
C ALA A 28 -13.91 -20.31 -9.79
N ASP A 29 -13.86 -20.12 -11.12
CA ASP A 29 -12.99 -19.12 -11.75
C ASP A 29 -13.39 -17.69 -11.37
N GLU A 30 -14.68 -17.39 -11.24
CA GLU A 30 -15.19 -16.07 -10.85
C GLU A 30 -14.85 -15.75 -9.38
N ILE A 31 -15.11 -16.69 -8.47
CA ILE A 31 -14.75 -16.56 -7.05
C ILE A 31 -13.23 -16.34 -6.91
N THR A 32 -12.42 -17.12 -7.63
CA THR A 32 -10.95 -16.97 -7.59
C THR A 32 -10.51 -15.57 -8.06
N ARG A 33 -11.18 -15.00 -9.07
CA ARG A 33 -10.89 -13.64 -9.55
C ARG A 33 -11.27 -12.58 -8.52
N GLU A 34 -12.38 -12.73 -7.82
CA GLU A 34 -12.78 -11.81 -6.76
C GLU A 34 -11.79 -11.83 -5.59
N VAL A 35 -11.38 -13.02 -5.15
CA VAL A 35 -10.33 -13.20 -4.12
C VAL A 35 -9.03 -12.55 -4.58
N LEU A 36 -8.59 -12.83 -5.81
CA LEU A 36 -7.38 -12.23 -6.37
C LEU A 36 -7.45 -10.70 -6.40
N SER A 37 -8.59 -10.11 -6.80
CA SER A 37 -8.76 -8.66 -6.82
C SER A 37 -8.63 -8.05 -5.41
N LEU A 38 -9.22 -8.70 -4.40
CA LEU A 38 -9.14 -8.26 -3.02
C LEU A 38 -7.73 -8.45 -2.44
N ALA A 39 -7.09 -9.59 -2.73
CA ALA A 39 -5.71 -9.86 -2.33
C ALA A 39 -4.73 -8.86 -2.94
N ILE A 40 -4.91 -8.48 -4.20
CA ILE A 40 -4.12 -7.41 -4.84
C ILE A 40 -4.27 -6.08 -4.10
N THR A 41 -5.48 -5.76 -3.62
CA THR A 41 -5.76 -4.55 -2.85
C THR A 41 -5.00 -4.57 -1.53
N PHE A 42 -5.09 -5.66 -0.76
CA PHE A 42 -4.34 -5.81 0.49
C PHE A 42 -2.83 -5.79 0.27
N TYR A 43 -2.34 -6.48 -0.76
CA TYR A 43 -0.92 -6.49 -1.10
C TYR A 43 -0.40 -5.08 -1.44
N ARG A 44 -1.16 -4.28 -2.21
CA ARG A 44 -0.82 -2.87 -2.49
C ARG A 44 -0.84 -2.01 -1.22
N CYS A 45 -1.77 -2.27 -0.31
CA CYS A 45 -1.77 -1.63 1.01
C CYS A 45 -0.53 -1.99 1.81
N PHE A 46 -0.11 -3.26 1.85
CA PHE A 46 1.09 -3.69 2.57
C PHE A 46 2.35 -3.06 2.01
N LEU A 47 2.48 -2.97 0.68
CA LEU A 47 3.58 -2.24 0.06
C LEU A 47 3.60 -0.77 0.44
N SER A 48 2.44 -0.12 0.46
CA SER A 48 2.34 1.30 0.81
C SER A 48 2.55 1.56 2.30
N ALA A 49 2.11 0.64 3.15
CA ALA A 49 2.06 0.82 4.60
C ALA A 49 3.29 0.29 5.33
N ARG A 50 3.97 -0.72 4.77
CA ARG A 50 5.04 -1.45 5.46
C ARG A 50 6.38 -1.32 4.74
N ASP A 51 6.43 -1.66 3.46
CA ASP A 51 7.64 -1.53 2.65
C ASP A 51 7.33 -1.51 1.15
N ALA A 52 7.69 -0.42 0.46
CA ALA A 52 7.46 -0.28 -0.97
C ALA A 52 8.47 -1.05 -1.84
N PHE A 53 9.59 -1.48 -1.24
CA PHE A 53 10.64 -2.28 -1.88
C PHE A 53 11.00 -3.46 -0.98
N PRO A 54 10.09 -4.40 -0.69
CA PRO A 54 10.39 -5.55 0.15
C PRO A 54 11.41 -6.47 -0.53
N ASP A 55 12.27 -7.12 0.24
CA ASP A 55 13.08 -8.23 -0.28
C ASP A 55 12.19 -9.43 -0.67
N GLN A 56 12.75 -10.44 -1.33
CA GLN A 56 11.97 -11.56 -1.85
C GLN A 56 11.22 -12.33 -0.74
N ALA A 57 11.82 -12.48 0.44
CA ALA A 57 11.21 -13.20 1.55
C ALA A 57 10.03 -12.40 2.13
N THR A 58 10.23 -11.10 2.34
CA THR A 58 9.21 -10.17 2.84
C THR A 58 8.08 -10.01 1.83
N GLU A 59 8.39 -9.93 0.53
CA GLU A 59 7.39 -9.84 -0.53
C GLU A 59 6.49 -11.08 -0.55
N MET A 60 7.07 -12.28 -0.43
CA MET A 60 6.30 -13.52 -0.35
C MET A 60 5.43 -13.59 0.90
N SER A 61 5.91 -13.05 2.03
CA SER A 61 5.11 -12.93 3.25
C SER A 61 3.89 -12.04 3.03
N PHE A 62 4.07 -10.86 2.42
CA PHE A 62 2.97 -9.95 2.09
C PHE A 62 1.96 -10.58 1.14
N VAL A 63 2.42 -11.34 0.15
CA VAL A 63 1.53 -12.04 -0.79
C VAL A 63 0.67 -13.07 -0.08
N LYS A 64 1.28 -13.90 0.78
CA LYS A 64 0.55 -14.92 1.56
C LYS A 64 -0.48 -14.28 2.48
N GLU A 65 -0.05 -13.31 3.29
CA GLU A 65 -0.94 -12.61 4.23
C GLU A 65 -2.11 -11.93 3.49
N ALA A 66 -1.85 -11.30 2.35
CA ALA A 66 -2.90 -10.64 1.57
C ALA A 66 -3.88 -11.63 0.94
N TRP A 67 -3.39 -12.80 0.51
CA TRP A 67 -4.22 -13.88 -0.01
C TRP A 67 -5.10 -14.49 1.08
N ASP A 68 -4.51 -14.83 2.23
CA ASP A 68 -5.22 -15.42 3.37
C ASP A 68 -6.30 -14.46 3.89
N THR A 69 -5.98 -13.16 3.98
CA THR A 69 -6.95 -12.12 4.35
C THR A 69 -8.10 -12.04 3.35
N ALA A 70 -7.82 -12.15 2.04
CA ALA A 70 -8.85 -12.11 1.02
C ALA A 70 -9.74 -13.36 1.02
N CYS A 71 -9.16 -14.55 1.19
CA CYS A 71 -9.88 -15.81 1.35
C CYS A 71 -10.81 -15.76 2.58
N TYR A 72 -10.29 -15.31 3.72
CA TYR A 72 -11.06 -15.10 4.95
C TYR A 72 -12.26 -14.16 4.72
N ASN A 73 -12.02 -12.99 4.10
CA ASN A 73 -13.08 -12.02 3.83
C ASN A 73 -14.16 -12.53 2.87
N ARG A 74 -13.85 -13.54 2.05
CA ARG A 74 -14.79 -14.16 1.12
C ARG A 74 -15.37 -15.48 1.63
N ASN A 75 -14.95 -15.93 2.81
CA ASN A 75 -15.33 -17.20 3.41
C ASN A 75 -15.08 -18.39 2.45
N VAL A 76 -13.91 -18.40 1.83
CA VAL A 76 -13.45 -19.47 0.93
C VAL A 76 -12.07 -19.94 1.34
N ASP A 77 -11.74 -21.18 0.97
CA ASP A 77 -10.42 -21.77 1.16
C ASP A 77 -9.85 -22.15 -0.21
N ILE A 78 -9.05 -21.26 -0.78
CA ILE A 78 -8.42 -21.44 -2.09
C ILE A 78 -6.92 -21.40 -1.91
N GLU A 79 -6.24 -22.44 -2.40
CA GLU A 79 -4.79 -22.52 -2.34
C GLU A 79 -4.12 -21.41 -3.17
N LEU A 80 -3.14 -20.72 -2.57
CA LEU A 80 -2.30 -19.75 -3.26
C LEU A 80 -1.34 -20.46 -4.21
N THR A 81 -1.66 -20.47 -5.51
CA THR A 81 -0.77 -21.04 -6.53
C THR A 81 0.38 -20.08 -6.91
N PRO A 82 1.50 -20.59 -7.45
CA PRO A 82 2.60 -19.75 -7.95
C PRO A 82 2.16 -18.73 -9.02
N THR A 83 1.17 -19.07 -9.85
CA THR A 83 0.63 -18.16 -10.87
C THR A 83 -0.12 -16.99 -10.21
N LEU A 84 -0.93 -17.25 -9.19
CA LEU A 84 -1.65 -16.21 -8.43
C LEU A 84 -0.66 -15.30 -7.68
N SER A 85 0.34 -15.89 -7.03
CA SER A 85 1.44 -15.16 -6.39
C SER A 85 2.14 -14.22 -7.37
N LYS A 86 2.50 -14.70 -8.56
CA LYS A 86 3.13 -13.87 -9.62
C LYS A 86 2.22 -12.74 -10.10
N LEU A 87 0.92 -12.98 -10.21
CA LEU A 87 -0.04 -11.94 -10.60
C LEU A 87 -0.11 -10.82 -9.55
N MET A 88 0.01 -11.16 -8.26
CA MET A 88 0.05 -10.20 -7.17
C MET A 88 1.37 -9.40 -7.16
N THR A 89 2.53 -10.06 -7.23
CA THR A 89 3.83 -9.35 -7.20
C THR A 89 4.02 -8.41 -8.39
N ASN A 90 3.51 -8.77 -9.58
CA ASN A 90 3.48 -7.86 -10.73
C ASN A 90 2.76 -6.53 -10.43
N ARG A 91 1.76 -6.53 -9.53
CA ARG A 91 1.04 -5.30 -9.12
C ARG A 91 1.88 -4.39 -8.24
N GLY A 92 2.93 -4.88 -7.58
CA GLY A 92 3.84 -4.05 -6.81
C GLY A 92 4.66 -3.10 -7.70
N SER A 93 5.18 -3.61 -8.81
CA SER A 93 5.85 -2.77 -9.82
C SER A 93 4.88 -1.77 -10.47
N HIS A 94 3.63 -2.16 -10.69
CA HIS A 94 2.60 -1.23 -11.17
C HIS A 94 2.32 -0.10 -10.19
N LEU A 95 2.23 -0.36 -8.88
CA LEU A 95 2.01 0.67 -7.86
C LEU A 95 3.10 1.76 -7.90
N ARG A 96 4.37 1.35 -7.98
CA ARG A 96 5.51 2.28 -8.09
C ARG A 96 5.47 3.10 -9.39
N GLY A 97 5.22 2.45 -10.52
CA GLY A 97 5.10 3.11 -11.83
C GLY A 97 3.89 4.05 -11.95
N GLU A 98 2.77 3.67 -11.33
CA GLU A 98 1.56 4.49 -11.23
C GLU A 98 1.85 5.79 -10.46
N LEU A 99 2.51 5.69 -9.30
CA LEU A 99 2.91 6.86 -8.52
C LEU A 99 3.86 7.78 -9.30
N LYS A 100 4.87 7.22 -9.97
CA LYS A 100 5.78 7.98 -10.86
C LYS A 100 4.98 8.76 -11.92
N THR A 101 4.04 8.08 -12.57
CA THR A 101 3.21 8.69 -13.63
C THR A 101 2.38 9.86 -13.10
N LYS A 102 1.77 9.72 -11.92
CA LYS A 102 0.97 10.77 -11.29
C LYS A 102 1.79 11.97 -10.83
N ILE A 103 2.99 11.74 -10.28
CA ILE A 103 3.85 12.82 -9.75
C ILE A 103 4.61 13.57 -10.84
N LYS A 104 4.97 12.90 -11.95
CA LYS A 104 5.76 13.47 -13.06
C LYS A 104 5.35 14.89 -13.48
N PRO A 105 4.08 15.18 -13.84
CA PRO A 105 3.68 16.53 -14.22
C PRO A 105 3.74 17.54 -13.06
N MET A 106 3.59 17.09 -11.81
CA MET A 106 3.68 17.95 -10.63
C MET A 106 5.11 18.43 -10.39
N VAL A 107 6.10 17.56 -10.55
CA VAL A 107 7.53 17.89 -10.42
C VAL A 107 7.93 18.95 -11.45
N GLU A 108 7.58 18.73 -12.71
CA GLU A 108 7.91 19.66 -13.80
C GLU A 108 7.30 21.05 -13.52
N LEU A 109 6.00 21.10 -13.22
CA LEU A 109 5.29 22.35 -12.99
C LEU A 109 5.71 23.07 -11.71
N MET A 110 5.79 22.36 -10.59
CA MET A 110 5.97 22.98 -9.27
C MET A 110 7.39 23.44 -9.01
N PHE A 111 8.39 22.76 -9.58
CA PHE A 111 9.79 23.20 -9.50
C PHE A 111 10.18 24.14 -10.66
N GLY A 112 9.37 24.19 -11.72
CA GLY A 112 9.58 25.12 -12.83
C GLY A 112 10.62 24.64 -13.84
N PHE A 113 10.77 23.33 -14.01
CA PHE A 113 11.55 22.76 -15.10
C PHE A 113 10.94 23.19 -16.44
N LYS A 114 11.79 23.43 -17.44
CA LYS A 114 11.35 23.88 -18.76
C LYS A 114 11.90 23.00 -19.85
N SER A 115 11.02 22.52 -20.71
CA SER A 115 11.42 21.89 -21.96
C SER A 115 12.01 22.95 -22.91
N GLY A 116 13.21 22.70 -23.43
CA GLY A 116 13.87 23.59 -24.38
C GLY A 116 15.31 23.19 -24.68
N GLN A 117 15.73 23.39 -25.92
CA GLN A 117 17.07 22.98 -26.40
C GLN A 117 18.12 24.10 -26.31
N ASN A 118 17.73 25.32 -25.92
CA ASN A 118 18.68 26.41 -25.83
C ASN A 118 19.61 26.23 -24.62
N LYS A 119 20.87 26.65 -24.77
CA LYS A 119 21.92 26.48 -23.75
C LYS A 119 21.55 27.08 -22.39
N LYS A 120 20.80 28.19 -22.38
CA LYS A 120 20.36 28.86 -21.15
C LYS A 120 19.35 28.02 -20.37
N THR A 121 18.35 27.43 -21.04
CA THR A 121 17.36 26.54 -20.44
C THR A 121 18.01 25.27 -19.92
N ILE A 122 18.90 24.65 -20.71
CA ILE A 122 19.63 23.45 -20.29
C ILE A 122 20.42 23.73 -19.02
N LYS A 123 21.24 24.80 -19.00
CA LYS A 123 22.01 25.19 -17.82
C LYS A 123 21.09 25.45 -16.62
N ALA A 124 20.01 26.22 -16.80
CA ALA A 124 19.08 26.55 -15.72
C ALA A 124 18.43 25.30 -15.11
N ASN A 125 18.04 24.31 -15.91
CA ASN A 125 17.48 23.05 -15.42
C ASN A 125 18.53 22.24 -14.63
N ARG A 126 19.79 22.17 -15.08
CA ARG A 126 20.85 21.49 -14.31
C ARG A 126 21.11 22.16 -12.97
N ASP A 127 21.29 23.49 -12.99
CA ASP A 127 21.54 24.29 -11.79
C ASP A 127 20.35 24.14 -10.80
N LEU A 128 19.12 24.03 -11.32
CA LEU A 128 17.92 23.75 -10.53
C LEU A 128 17.94 22.33 -9.94
N THR A 129 18.28 21.31 -10.73
CA THR A 129 18.42 19.92 -10.25
C THR A 129 19.42 19.82 -9.11
N GLU A 130 20.63 20.38 -9.29
CA GLU A 130 21.67 20.40 -8.25
C GLU A 130 21.16 21.09 -6.98
N LYS A 131 20.54 22.27 -7.12
CA LYS A 131 19.97 23.03 -5.99
C LYS A 131 18.87 22.27 -5.26
N LEU A 132 17.97 21.60 -5.99
CA LEU A 132 16.86 20.87 -5.38
C LEU A 132 17.34 19.65 -4.59
N LYS A 133 18.38 18.97 -5.09
CA LYS A 133 18.97 17.80 -4.43
C LYS A 133 19.88 18.16 -3.27
N ASP A 134 20.51 19.33 -3.29
CA ASP A 134 21.35 19.81 -2.20
C ASP A 134 20.57 19.80 -0.87
N ASP A 135 21.03 18.98 0.07
CA ASP A 135 20.41 18.75 1.38
C ASP A 135 18.88 18.58 1.32
N LEU A 136 18.40 17.82 0.33
CA LEU A 136 16.99 17.52 0.11
C LEU A 136 16.09 18.78 0.06
N THR A 137 16.61 19.87 -0.50
CA THR A 137 15.94 21.17 -0.62
C THR A 137 14.53 21.05 -1.23
N PHE A 138 14.31 20.10 -2.14
CA PHE A 138 13.00 19.83 -2.73
C PHE A 138 11.91 19.43 -1.71
N THR A 139 12.27 19.00 -0.51
CA THR A 139 11.31 18.59 0.53
C THR A 139 10.68 19.76 1.29
N PHE A 140 11.25 20.96 1.20
CA PHE A 140 10.81 22.13 1.95
C PHE A 140 9.54 22.76 1.36
N LYS A 141 8.67 23.30 2.24
CA LYS A 141 7.50 24.10 1.84
C LYS A 141 7.92 25.39 1.15
N ASP A 142 8.89 26.08 1.73
CA ASP A 142 9.52 27.26 1.15
C ASP A 142 10.98 26.90 0.82
N ILE A 143 11.23 26.65 -0.46
CA ILE A 143 12.52 26.21 -1.01
C ILE A 143 13.57 27.33 -0.88
N ALA A 144 13.17 28.59 -1.05
CA ALA A 144 14.10 29.72 -1.03
C ALA A 144 14.53 30.05 0.40
N ALA A 145 13.58 30.08 1.34
CA ALA A 145 13.86 30.34 2.75
C ALA A 145 14.27 29.09 3.54
N ARG A 146 14.22 27.90 2.91
CA ARG A 146 14.43 26.59 3.54
C ARG A 146 13.59 26.41 4.82
N LYS A 147 12.29 26.69 4.71
CA LYS A 147 11.33 26.54 5.82
C LYS A 147 10.32 25.43 5.60
N GLY A 148 10.05 24.67 6.66
CA GLY A 148 9.08 23.57 6.65
C GLY A 148 9.56 22.36 5.85
N ILE A 149 10.66 21.74 6.29
CA ILE A 149 11.14 20.46 5.75
C ILE A 149 10.01 19.43 5.75
N TYR A 150 9.97 18.57 4.72
CA TYR A 150 8.93 17.57 4.47
C TYR A 150 7.50 18.12 4.30
N ARG A 151 7.32 19.44 4.12
CA ARG A 151 6.00 20.07 3.92
C ARG A 151 5.82 20.68 2.53
N ASN A 152 6.61 20.26 1.54
CA ASN A 152 6.38 20.64 0.16
C ASN A 152 4.93 20.29 -0.25
N PRO A 153 4.14 21.24 -0.79
CA PRO A 153 2.76 20.98 -1.21
C PRO A 153 2.59 19.86 -2.25
N LEU A 154 3.65 19.51 -2.97
CA LEU A 154 3.69 18.39 -3.92
C LEU A 154 3.34 17.08 -3.21
N PHE A 155 3.80 16.87 -1.98
CA PHE A 155 3.60 15.61 -1.26
C PHE A 155 2.13 15.36 -0.96
N GLN A 156 1.38 16.37 -0.53
CA GLN A 156 -0.07 16.22 -0.33
C GLN A 156 -0.77 15.93 -1.67
N LYS A 157 -0.39 16.62 -2.75
CA LYS A 157 -0.98 16.40 -4.08
C LYS A 157 -0.72 14.98 -4.58
N ALA A 158 0.49 14.48 -4.37
CA ALA A 158 0.90 13.11 -4.70
C ALA A 158 0.08 12.09 -3.90
N VAL A 159 -0.02 12.28 -2.57
CA VAL A 159 -0.79 11.40 -1.70
C VAL A 159 -2.26 11.37 -2.10
N ASN A 160 -2.85 12.53 -2.37
CA ASN A 160 -4.22 12.66 -2.84
C ASN A 160 -4.45 11.91 -4.15
N ALA A 161 -3.59 12.13 -5.15
CA ALA A 161 -3.72 11.50 -6.46
C ALA A 161 -3.51 9.97 -6.42
N MET A 162 -2.71 9.47 -5.47
CA MET A 162 -2.37 8.05 -5.41
C MET A 162 -3.33 7.23 -4.55
N TRP A 163 -3.64 7.70 -3.33
CA TRP A 163 -4.36 6.89 -2.34
C TRP A 163 -5.71 7.47 -1.90
N PHE A 164 -6.06 8.69 -2.32
CA PHE A 164 -7.26 9.40 -1.87
C PHE A 164 -8.00 10.15 -3.00
N VAL A 165 -8.07 9.57 -4.20
CA VAL A 165 -8.82 10.14 -5.34
C VAL A 165 -10.31 10.13 -5.04
N ASN A 166 -10.81 9.05 -4.44
CA ASN A 166 -12.24 8.90 -4.14
C ASN A 166 -12.47 7.99 -2.92
N THR A 167 -13.72 7.91 -2.46
CA THR A 167 -14.10 7.17 -1.24
C THR A 167 -13.88 5.65 -1.30
N ARG A 168 -13.59 5.08 -2.48
CA ARG A 168 -13.33 3.65 -2.67
C ARG A 168 -11.85 3.30 -2.71
N ASP A 169 -10.95 4.29 -2.65
CA ASP A 169 -9.53 4.03 -2.69
C ASP A 169 -9.02 3.34 -1.42
N GLU A 170 -7.86 2.69 -1.58
CA GLU A 170 -7.23 1.81 -0.60
C GLU A 170 -7.06 2.48 0.78
N ALA A 171 -6.55 3.72 0.82
CA ALA A 171 -6.32 4.42 2.09
C ALA A 171 -7.61 4.95 2.75
N VAL A 172 -8.71 5.05 2.00
CA VAL A 172 -10.02 5.39 2.58
C VAL A 172 -10.67 4.14 3.16
N THR A 173 -10.61 3.03 2.44
CA THR A 173 -11.25 1.76 2.80
C THR A 173 -10.45 0.95 3.83
N GLN A 174 -9.15 1.21 3.96
CA GLN A 174 -8.26 0.56 4.92
C GLN A 174 -7.63 1.56 5.92
N PRO A 175 -8.45 2.30 6.70
CA PRO A 175 -7.95 3.34 7.60
C PRO A 175 -6.97 2.82 8.65
N GLN A 176 -7.08 1.56 9.07
CA GLN A 176 -6.17 0.93 10.03
C GLN A 176 -4.72 0.83 9.54
N MET A 177 -4.49 0.89 8.22
CA MET A 177 -3.14 0.88 7.63
C MET A 177 -2.65 2.28 7.23
N PHE A 178 -3.55 3.27 7.17
CA PHE A 178 -3.27 4.59 6.62
C PHE A 178 -3.58 5.75 7.56
N ASN A 179 -4.01 5.50 8.80
CA ASN A 179 -4.23 6.52 9.82
C ASN A 179 -3.31 6.31 11.05
N PRO A 180 -2.25 7.11 11.22
CA PRO A 180 -1.79 8.19 10.33
C PRO A 180 -1.23 7.66 9.00
N PHE A 181 -1.01 8.54 8.02
CA PHE A 181 -0.48 8.13 6.71
C PHE A 181 0.88 7.42 6.91
N PRO A 182 1.12 6.27 6.26
CA PRO A 182 2.26 5.44 6.64
C PRO A 182 3.58 6.08 6.21
N LEU A 183 4.56 6.03 7.12
CA LEU A 183 5.92 6.51 6.87
C LEU A 183 6.53 5.85 5.60
N PRO A 184 6.40 4.52 5.37
CA PRO A 184 6.84 3.89 4.12
C PRO A 184 6.25 4.51 2.85
N GLY A 185 4.95 4.77 2.84
CA GLY A 185 4.27 5.42 1.72
C GLY A 185 4.77 6.85 1.51
N PHE A 186 5.07 7.57 2.59
CA PHE A 186 5.61 8.93 2.49
C PHE A 186 7.05 8.93 1.95
N ALA A 187 7.89 8.00 2.43
CA ALA A 187 9.24 7.81 1.91
C ALA A 187 9.21 7.48 0.41
N LEU A 188 8.29 6.62 -0.04
CA LEU A 188 8.12 6.30 -1.46
C LEU A 188 7.79 7.54 -2.30
N VAL A 189 6.93 8.44 -1.82
CA VAL A 189 6.63 9.72 -2.50
C VAL A 189 7.89 10.58 -2.63
N ILE A 190 8.71 10.66 -1.58
CA ILE A 190 9.98 11.40 -1.60
C ILE A 190 10.94 10.77 -2.63
N THR A 191 11.12 9.45 -2.60
CA THR A 191 11.98 8.71 -3.56
C THR A 191 11.56 8.94 -5.00
N VAL A 192 10.27 8.84 -5.30
CA VAL A 192 9.74 9.06 -6.66
C VAL A 192 9.94 10.52 -7.09
N THR A 193 9.80 11.47 -6.15
CA THR A 193 10.05 12.89 -6.43
C THR A 193 11.53 13.12 -6.77
N GLU A 194 12.45 12.54 -6.01
CA GLU A 194 13.89 12.65 -6.28
C GLU A 194 14.26 12.00 -7.62
N HIS A 195 13.74 10.80 -7.90
CA HIS A 195 13.90 10.14 -9.19
C HIS A 195 13.43 11.02 -10.38
N LEU A 196 12.29 11.70 -10.23
CA LEU A 196 11.77 12.57 -11.28
C LEU A 196 12.59 13.87 -11.43
N ILE A 197 13.30 14.29 -10.40
CA ILE A 197 14.30 15.37 -10.48
C ILE A 197 15.56 14.87 -11.21
N ASP A 198 15.99 13.62 -10.97
CA ASP A 198 17.12 13.00 -11.67
C ASP A 198 16.90 12.91 -13.20
N GLU A 199 15.65 12.78 -13.66
CA GLU A 199 15.32 12.84 -15.10
C GLU A 199 15.81 14.13 -15.77
N TRP A 200 16.07 15.21 -15.00
CA TRP A 200 16.55 16.50 -15.48
C TRP A 200 18.04 16.78 -15.21
N ALA A 201 18.81 15.79 -14.75
CA ALA A 201 20.22 15.98 -14.38
C ALA A 201 21.10 16.53 -15.52
N THR A 202 20.79 16.20 -16.78
CA THR A 202 21.52 16.73 -17.94
C THR A 202 21.04 18.11 -18.40
N GLY A 203 19.95 18.61 -17.80
CA GLY A 203 19.25 19.83 -18.20
C GLY A 203 18.19 19.61 -19.29
N ILE A 204 18.17 18.43 -19.91
CA ILE A 204 17.12 17.95 -20.80
C ILE A 204 16.47 16.75 -20.12
N ARG A 205 15.15 16.69 -20.13
CA ARG A 205 14.43 15.55 -19.55
C ARG A 205 14.75 14.27 -20.32
N SER A 206 15.26 13.28 -19.61
CA SER A 206 15.42 11.89 -20.09
C SER A 206 14.60 10.95 -19.22
N ASP A 207 13.83 10.05 -19.82
CA ASP A 207 13.12 9.03 -19.04
C ASP A 207 14.12 7.97 -18.57
N ILE A 208 14.41 7.98 -17.27
CA ILE A 208 15.31 7.01 -16.64
C ILE A 208 14.48 5.87 -16.01
N PRO A 209 14.97 4.62 -16.05
CA PRO A 209 14.26 3.50 -15.44
C PRO A 209 14.05 3.70 -13.94
N PHE A 210 12.83 3.44 -13.45
CA PHE A 210 12.52 3.40 -12.01
C PHE A 210 12.47 1.94 -11.56
N THR A 211 13.64 1.32 -11.39
CA THR A 211 13.73 -0.09 -11.02
C THR A 211 13.86 -0.26 -9.50
N ALA A 212 13.41 -1.41 -9.00
CA ALA A 212 13.60 -1.77 -7.60
C ALA A 212 15.07 -1.96 -7.22
N HIS A 213 15.90 -2.38 -8.17
CA HIS A 213 17.34 -2.54 -7.98
C HIS A 213 18.01 -1.19 -7.71
N ASP A 214 17.67 -0.16 -8.50
CA ASP A 214 18.40 1.12 -8.46
C ASP A 214 17.90 2.04 -7.34
N TYR A 215 16.61 1.95 -6.98
CA TYR A 215 15.96 2.89 -6.06
C TYR A 215 15.65 2.33 -4.67
N ARG A 216 15.90 1.04 -4.39
CA ARG A 216 15.76 0.46 -3.04
C ARG A 216 16.65 1.17 -2.03
N ASP A 217 17.92 1.37 -2.36
CA ASP A 217 18.88 1.97 -1.42
C ASP A 217 18.56 3.46 -1.16
N LEU A 218 18.13 4.18 -2.19
CA LEU A 218 17.66 5.56 -2.04
C LEU A 218 16.39 5.62 -1.18
N TYR A 219 15.43 4.74 -1.42
CA TYR A 219 14.24 4.60 -0.60
C TYR A 219 14.59 4.32 0.87
N GLN A 220 15.47 3.37 1.14
CA GLN A 220 15.91 3.05 2.50
C GLN A 220 16.64 4.23 3.16
N THR A 221 17.41 5.00 2.38
CA THR A 221 18.03 6.24 2.85
C THR A 221 16.99 7.25 3.31
N HIS A 222 15.90 7.44 2.57
CA HIS A 222 14.81 8.33 2.99
C HIS A 222 14.04 7.79 4.20
N ILE A 223 13.81 6.47 4.30
CA ILE A 223 13.24 5.85 5.50
C ILE A 223 14.09 6.19 6.73
N ASN A 224 15.40 5.98 6.63
CA ASN A 224 16.33 6.25 7.72
C ASN A 224 16.40 7.74 8.07
N ALA A 225 16.35 8.62 7.05
CA ALA A 225 16.31 10.06 7.26
C ALA A 225 15.03 10.53 7.97
N LEU A 226 13.86 9.98 7.60
CA LEU A 226 12.59 10.27 8.27
C LEU A 226 12.58 9.77 9.71
N ARG A 227 13.04 8.54 9.98
CA ARG A 227 13.16 8.00 11.33
C ARG A 227 14.12 8.81 12.20
N ARG A 228 15.26 9.22 11.66
CA ARG A 228 16.20 10.12 12.35
C ARG A 228 15.56 11.48 12.63
N PHE A 229 14.79 12.02 11.70
CA PHE A 229 14.08 13.27 11.89
C PHE A 229 13.03 13.16 12.99
N GLU A 230 12.27 12.06 13.02
CA GLU A 230 11.33 11.72 14.09
C GLU A 230 12.03 11.65 15.44
N GLU A 231 13.09 10.85 15.57
CA GLU A 231 13.88 10.73 16.81
C GLU A 231 14.37 12.09 17.31
N LYS A 232 14.90 12.95 16.42
CA LYS A 232 15.40 14.28 16.81
C LYS A 232 14.29 15.30 17.09
N THR A 233 13.06 15.02 16.67
CA THR A 233 11.91 15.93 16.84
C THR A 233 10.77 15.32 17.66
N GLU A 234 11.03 14.20 18.35
CA GLU A 234 10.04 13.39 19.08
C GLU A 234 9.21 14.25 20.04
N LYS A 235 9.88 15.06 20.87
CA LYS A 235 9.20 15.98 21.83
C LYS A 235 8.24 16.99 21.20
N TYR A 236 8.31 17.19 19.88
CA TYR A 236 7.48 18.11 19.13
C TYR A 236 6.45 17.39 18.25
N GLY A 237 6.55 16.05 18.09
CA GLY A 237 5.67 15.25 17.23
C GLY A 237 5.59 15.76 15.80
N ILE A 238 6.69 16.31 15.24
CA ILE A 238 6.61 17.02 13.95
C ILE A 238 6.27 16.07 12.82
N LEU A 239 6.91 14.90 12.75
CA LEU A 239 6.64 13.91 11.71
C LEU A 239 5.22 13.36 11.84
N ASP A 240 4.80 12.98 13.05
CA ASP A 240 3.43 12.53 13.33
C ASP A 240 2.39 13.52 12.82
N ASN A 241 2.57 14.81 13.15
CA ASN A 241 1.70 15.87 12.67
C ASN A 241 1.66 15.99 11.14
N ILE A 242 2.77 15.72 10.45
CA ILE A 242 2.82 15.69 8.98
C ILE A 242 2.03 14.49 8.46
N LEU A 243 2.24 13.29 9.00
CA LEU A 243 1.59 12.05 8.57
C LEU A 243 0.07 12.06 8.85
N VAL A 244 -0.34 12.55 10.03
CA VAL A 244 -1.76 12.79 10.37
C VAL A 244 -2.38 13.79 9.40
N ARG A 245 -1.67 14.88 9.08
CA ARG A 245 -2.15 15.88 8.13
C ARG A 245 -2.31 15.30 6.73
N LEU A 246 -1.34 14.51 6.24
CA LEU A 246 -1.40 13.86 4.93
C LEU A 246 -2.66 12.99 4.81
N HIS A 247 -2.93 12.16 5.82
CA HIS A 247 -4.13 11.32 5.88
C HIS A 247 -5.42 12.14 5.95
N ASN A 248 -5.51 13.10 6.88
CA ASN A 248 -6.76 13.84 7.10
C ASN A 248 -7.15 14.70 5.90
N ILE A 249 -6.18 15.38 5.28
CA ILE A 249 -6.42 16.15 4.05
C ILE A 249 -6.74 15.21 2.88
N GLY A 250 -6.08 14.06 2.79
CA GLY A 250 -6.39 13.02 1.81
C GLY A 250 -7.84 12.56 1.90
N ARG A 251 -8.29 12.17 3.11
CA ARG A 251 -9.69 11.78 3.33
C ARG A 251 -10.67 12.86 2.92
N PHE A 252 -10.45 14.11 3.34
CA PHE A 252 -11.28 15.23 2.93
C PHE A 252 -11.32 15.39 1.41
N HIS A 253 -10.15 15.30 0.74
CA HIS A 253 -10.06 15.38 -0.72
C HIS A 253 -10.86 14.28 -1.43
N SER A 254 -10.86 13.06 -0.89
CA SER A 254 -11.61 11.93 -1.44
C SER A 254 -13.14 12.05 -1.31
N GLY A 255 -13.64 13.04 -0.55
CA GLY A 255 -15.04 13.16 -0.16
C GLY A 255 -15.45 12.24 0.99
N ALA A 256 -14.50 11.54 1.61
CA ALA A 256 -14.77 10.72 2.78
C ALA A 256 -14.96 11.59 4.03
N GLN A 257 -15.92 11.21 4.88
CA GLN A 257 -16.11 11.87 6.18
C GLN A 257 -14.85 11.69 7.07
N PRO A 258 -14.58 12.65 7.98
CA PRO A 258 -13.55 12.48 8.99
C PRO A 258 -13.76 11.18 9.76
N ILE A 259 -12.69 10.46 10.08
CA ILE A 259 -12.77 9.37 11.04
C ILE A 259 -12.95 10.03 12.39
N THR A 260 -14.19 10.20 12.81
CA THR A 260 -14.47 10.53 14.20
C THR A 260 -14.02 9.31 15.00
N HIS A 261 -13.06 9.49 15.91
CA HIS A 261 -12.98 8.56 17.03
C HIS A 261 -14.36 8.61 17.66
N HIS A 262 -15.15 7.54 17.55
CA HIS A 262 -16.26 7.37 18.45
C HIS A 262 -15.66 7.51 19.85
N ALA A 263 -16.04 8.58 20.55
CA ALA A 263 -15.94 8.56 22.00
C ALA A 263 -16.54 7.22 22.44
N PRO A 264 -15.94 6.52 23.42
CA PRO A 264 -16.55 5.30 23.95
C PRO A 264 -18.03 5.61 24.16
N GLN A 265 -18.90 4.86 23.50
CA GLN A 265 -20.32 5.01 23.76
C GLN A 265 -20.49 4.92 25.28
N PRO A 266 -21.30 5.78 25.91
CA PRO A 266 -21.53 5.67 27.34
C PRO A 266 -22.04 4.26 27.63
N ALA A 267 -21.14 3.42 28.12
CA ALA A 267 -21.47 2.09 28.60
C ALA A 267 -22.02 2.29 30.01
N ILE A 268 -23.09 1.56 30.32
CA ILE A 268 -23.62 1.50 31.67
C ILE A 268 -22.48 1.04 32.58
N THR A 269 -22.18 1.84 33.61
CA THR A 269 -21.09 1.52 34.54
C THR A 269 -21.52 0.40 35.49
N ASP A 270 -20.56 -0.35 36.03
CA ASP A 270 -20.85 -1.37 37.06
C ASP A 270 -21.59 -0.77 38.27
N ALA A 271 -21.34 0.49 38.60
CA ALA A 271 -22.07 1.22 39.64
C ALA A 271 -23.55 1.46 39.28
N THR A 272 -23.84 1.72 38.00
CA THR A 272 -25.23 1.88 37.52
C THR A 272 -25.96 0.53 37.52
N ILE A 273 -25.26 -0.55 37.17
CA ILE A 273 -25.80 -1.92 37.27
C ILE A 273 -26.07 -2.29 38.73
N ALA A 274 -25.14 -1.99 39.64
CA ALA A 274 -25.30 -2.26 41.07
C ALA A 274 -26.45 -1.47 41.70
N ALA A 275 -26.61 -0.20 41.32
CA ALA A 275 -27.74 0.62 41.76
C ALA A 275 -29.08 0.06 41.28
N ALA A 276 -29.17 -0.37 40.01
CA ALA A 276 -30.37 -1.01 39.47
C ALA A 276 -30.69 -2.34 40.17
N ILE A 277 -29.69 -3.13 40.56
CA ILE A 277 -29.91 -4.38 41.30
C ILE A 277 -30.53 -4.09 42.68
N LEU A 278 -30.05 -3.07 43.39
CA LEU A 278 -30.59 -2.69 44.70
C LEU A 278 -32.04 -2.18 44.59
N GLU A 279 -32.32 -1.32 43.61
CA GLU A 279 -33.66 -0.80 43.35
C GLU A 279 -34.68 -1.93 43.13
N TYR A 280 -34.34 -2.91 42.28
CA TYR A 280 -35.23 -4.05 42.02
C TYR A 280 -35.42 -4.98 43.22
N GLN A 281 -34.43 -5.08 44.12
CA GLN A 281 -34.53 -5.89 45.33
C GLN A 281 -35.39 -5.22 46.40
N GLU A 282 -35.31 -3.90 46.54
CA GLU A 282 -36.15 -3.12 47.47
C GLU A 282 -37.62 -3.10 47.02
N ASP A 283 -37.87 -3.05 45.71
CA ASP A 283 -39.22 -3.13 45.14
C ASP A 283 -39.87 -4.52 45.35
N GLU A 284 -39.10 -5.61 45.28
CA GLU A 284 -39.60 -6.96 45.59
C GLU A 284 -39.93 -7.15 47.09
N GLU A 285 -39.24 -6.47 48.00
CA GLU A 285 -39.50 -6.54 49.44
C GLU A 285 -40.71 -5.70 49.89
N THR A 286 -41.14 -4.72 49.08
CA THR A 286 -42.28 -3.86 49.39
C THR A 286 -43.62 -4.35 48.82
N GLU A 287 -43.60 -5.36 47.94
CA GLU A 287 -44.78 -6.02 47.38
C GLU A 287 -45.25 -7.28 48.15
N THR A 288 -44.59 -7.65 49.26
CA THR A 288 -45.04 -8.72 50.19
C THR A 288 -45.70 -8.19 51.46
#